data_AF-A0A8T7AMR6-F1
#
_entry.id   AF-A0A8T7AMR6-F1
#
_cell.length_a   1.000
_cell.length_b   1.000
_cell.length_c   1.000
_cell.angle_alpha   90.00
_cell.angle_beta   90.00
_cell.angle_gamma   90.00
#
_symmetry.space_group_name_H-M   'P 1'
#
loop_
_entity.id
_entity.type
_entity.pdbx_description
1 polymer ?
#
loop_
_entity_poly.entity_id
_entity_poly.type
_entity_poly.pdbx_seq_one_letter_code
_entity_poly.pdbx_strand_id
1 'polypeptide(L)'
;FLLLLFFFLLVLGAILDIFSALVLVVPLILPVAGVYDVHPIHLGIVFLATMQLGFLTPPVGLNLFISSYRFDKSIVSVYLATFPFLLILLASVLLITIWPALSLFLLGQ
;
A
#
# COMPACT_ATOMS: atom_id res chain seq x y z
N PHE A 1 8.06 4.10 13.69
CA PHE A 1 8.45 4.31 12.28
C PHE A 1 7.43 3.70 11.31
N LEU A 2 7.23 2.37 11.33
CA LEU A 2 6.40 1.65 10.34
C LEU A 2 4.94 2.13 10.23
N LEU A 3 4.25 2.45 11.34
CA LEU A 3 2.89 2.99 11.27
C LEU A 3 2.82 4.39 10.64
N LEU A 4 3.81 5.24 10.94
CA LEU A 4 3.89 6.58 10.34
C LEU A 4 4.20 6.47 8.83
N LEU A 5 5.11 5.57 8.47
CA LEU A 5 5.39 5.19 7.10
C LEU A 5 4.12 4.69 6.39
N PHE A 6 3.34 3.83 7.03
CA PHE A 6 2.09 3.32 6.49
C PHE A 6 1.11 4.45 6.15
N PHE A 7 0.82 5.37 7.08
CA PHE A 7 -0.07 6.48 6.80
C PHE A 7 0.47 7.42 5.72
N PHE A 8 1.78 7.69 5.74
CA PHE A 8 2.43 8.49 4.71
C PHE A 8 2.29 7.86 3.31
N LEU A 9 2.60 6.57 3.19
CA LEU A 9 2.50 5.83 1.93
C LEU A 9 1.06 5.65 1.47
N LEU A 10 0.11 5.54 2.40
CA LEU A 10 -1.31 5.47 2.08
C LEU A 10 -1.76 6.73 1.34
N VAL A 11 -1.40 7.91 1.87
CA VAL A 11 -1.71 9.21 1.23
C VAL A 11 -0.95 9.34 -0.08
N LEU A 12 0.31 8.94 -0.12
CA LEU A 12 1.15 9.07 -1.30
C LEU A 12 0.71 8.17 -2.45
N GLY A 13 0.38 6.90 -2.17
CA GLY A 13 -0.14 5.95 -3.15
C GLY A 13 -1.53 6.30 -3.67
N ALA A 14 -2.24 7.18 -2.96
CA ALA A 14 -3.49 7.75 -3.39
C ALA A 14 -3.32 8.80 -4.50
N ILE A 15 -2.11 9.37 -4.66
CA ILE A 15 -1.79 10.49 -5.57
C ILE A 15 -0.83 10.06 -6.68
N LEU A 16 0.19 9.27 -6.33
CA LEU A 16 1.25 8.82 -7.22
C LEU A 16 1.01 7.38 -7.70
N ASP A 17 1.46 7.07 -8.91
CA ASP A 17 1.55 5.69 -9.36
C ASP A 17 2.69 4.93 -8.66
N ILE A 18 2.54 3.59 -8.61
CA ILE A 18 3.44 2.70 -7.87
C ILE A 18 4.88 2.81 -8.39
N PHE A 19 5.08 2.92 -9.71
CA PHE A 19 6.43 2.97 -10.28
C PHE A 19 7.12 4.31 -9.99
N SER A 20 6.42 5.44 -10.15
CA SER A 20 6.97 6.76 -9.81
C SER A 20 7.32 6.86 -8.33
N ALA A 21 6.45 6.36 -7.45
CA ALA A 21 6.73 6.33 -6.02
C ALA A 21 7.92 5.43 -5.68
N LEU A 22 8.07 4.28 -6.34
CA LEU A 22 9.20 3.38 -6.12
C LEU A 22 10.52 4.09 -6.45
N VAL A 23 10.61 4.74 -7.62
CA VAL A 23 11.82 5.43 -8.06
C VAL A 23 12.18 6.62 -7.16
N LEU A 24 11.18 7.38 -6.69
CA LEU A 24 11.40 8.59 -5.89
C LEU A 24 11.59 8.30 -4.39
N VAL A 25 10.77 7.44 -3.82
CA VAL A 25 10.58 7.33 -2.36
C VAL A 25 11.46 6.25 -1.75
N VAL A 26 11.63 5.11 -2.42
CA VAL A 26 12.46 4.00 -1.92
C VAL A 26 13.89 4.42 -1.57
N PRO A 27 14.65 5.14 -2.43
CA PRO A 27 16.01 5.57 -2.07
C PRO A 27 16.03 6.54 -0.88
N LEU A 28 14.94 7.26 -0.63
CA LEU A 28 14.81 8.16 0.51
C LEU A 28 14.52 7.40 1.82
N ILE A 29 13.71 6.34 1.75
CA ILE A 29 13.23 5.61 2.93
C ILE A 29 14.15 4.47 3.35
N LEU A 30 14.86 3.84 2.41
CA LEU A 30 15.89 2.81 2.70
C LEU A 30 16.91 3.22 3.78
N PRO A 31 17.58 4.38 3.69
CA PRO A 31 18.57 4.77 4.69
C PRO A 31 17.92 5.05 6.06
N VAL A 32 16.72 5.60 6.09
CA VAL A 32 15.98 5.84 7.33
C VAL A 32 15.58 4.51 7.98
N ALA A 33 15.09 3.56 7.19
CA ALA A 33 14.73 2.23 7.67
C ALA A 33 15.93 1.46 8.23
N GLY A 34 17.12 1.66 7.66
CA GLY A 34 18.38 1.10 8.17
C GLY A 34 18.75 1.60 9.58
N VAL A 35 18.37 2.81 9.96
CA VAL A 35 18.58 3.34 11.34
C VAL A 35 17.67 2.65 12.36
N TYR A 36 16.52 2.14 11.91
CA TYR A 36 15.54 1.44 12.76
C TYR A 36 15.68 -0.09 12.71
N ASP A 37 16.79 -0.62 12.18
CA ASP A 37 17.04 -2.06 12.00
C ASP A 37 15.92 -2.79 11.23
N VAL A 38 15.22 -2.08 10.34
CA VAL A 38 14.15 -2.69 9.53
C VAL A 38 14.76 -3.42 8.35
N HIS A 39 14.44 -4.70 8.20
CA HIS A 39 14.92 -5.50 7.08
C HIS A 39 14.43 -4.91 5.73
N PRO A 40 15.32 -4.71 4.74
CA PRO A 40 14.99 -4.03 3.49
C PRO A 40 13.91 -4.75 2.67
N ILE A 41 13.86 -6.09 2.75
CA ILE A 41 12.82 -6.87 2.06
C ILE A 41 11.45 -6.67 2.72
N HIS A 42 11.41 -6.66 4.06
CA HIS A 42 10.16 -6.40 4.79
C HIS A 42 9.66 -4.98 4.50
N LEU A 43 10.57 -4.00 4.49
CA LEU A 43 10.26 -2.62 4.09
C LEU A 43 9.69 -2.56 2.68
N GLY A 44 10.30 -3.25 1.70
CA GLY A 44 9.81 -3.29 0.33
C GLY A 44 8.41 -3.88 0.20
N ILE A 45 8.12 -4.96 0.95
CA ILE A 45 6.80 -5.58 0.99
C ILE A 45 5.77 -4.63 1.60
N VAL A 46 6.06 -4.05 2.76
CA VAL A 46 5.17 -3.07 3.42
C VAL A 46 4.94 -1.86 2.50
N PHE A 47 5.98 -1.39 1.82
CA PHE A 47 5.90 -0.28 0.88
C PHE A 47 4.93 -0.58 -0.26
N LEU A 48 5.16 -1.67 -0.99
CA LEU A 48 4.33 -2.06 -2.13
C LEU A 48 2.90 -2.36 -1.71
N ALA A 49 2.70 -3.09 -0.61
CA ALA A 49 1.38 -3.46 -0.12
C ALA A 49 0.56 -2.22 0.31
N THR A 50 1.19 -1.26 0.99
CA THR A 50 0.54 -0.01 1.39
C THR A 50 0.24 0.89 0.19
N MET A 51 1.17 0.97 -0.76
CA MET A 51 0.98 1.73 -2.01
C MET A 51 -0.17 1.18 -2.84
N GLN A 52 -0.25 -0.15 -3.01
CA GLN A 52 -1.35 -0.82 -3.69
C GLN A 52 -2.70 -0.46 -3.06
N LEU A 53 -2.74 -0.41 -1.72
CA LEU A 53 -3.94 -0.06 -0.98
C LEU A 53 -4.32 1.41 -1.15
N GLY A 54 -3.34 2.32 -1.10
CA GLY A 54 -3.53 3.75 -1.41
C GLY A 54 -4.10 3.96 -2.81
N PHE A 55 -3.62 3.19 -3.80
CA PHE A 55 -4.06 3.26 -5.19
C PHE A 55 -5.52 2.83 -5.40
N LEU A 56 -6.06 1.99 -4.50
CA LEU A 56 -7.46 1.59 -4.47
C LEU A 56 -8.35 2.54 -3.67
N THR A 57 -7.77 3.32 -2.76
CA THR A 57 -8.50 4.24 -1.87
C THR A 57 -8.84 5.53 -2.62
N PRO A 58 -10.01 6.16 -2.40
CA PRO A 58 -10.43 7.32 -3.20
C PRO A 58 -9.69 8.60 -2.78
N PRO A 59 -8.69 9.01 -3.58
CA PRO A 59 -8.66 10.34 -4.20
C PRO A 59 -8.28 10.35 -5.70
N VAL A 60 -7.51 9.38 -6.21
CA VAL A 60 -7.32 9.11 -7.66
C VAL A 60 -7.97 7.79 -8.07
N GLY A 61 -7.94 6.76 -7.19
CA GLY A 61 -8.75 5.54 -7.28
C GLY A 61 -8.83 4.89 -8.67
N LEU A 62 -7.72 4.89 -9.42
CA LEU A 62 -7.73 4.72 -10.88
C LEU A 62 -8.40 3.40 -11.30
N ASN A 63 -8.16 2.32 -10.55
CA ASN A 63 -8.76 1.01 -10.80
C ASN A 63 -10.29 1.02 -10.66
N LEU A 64 -10.81 1.75 -9.67
CA LEU A 64 -12.25 1.92 -9.45
C LEU A 64 -12.85 2.86 -10.50
N PHE A 65 -12.11 3.89 -10.92
CA PHE A 65 -12.50 4.79 -12.02
C PHE A 65 -12.63 4.06 -13.35
N ILE A 66 -11.62 3.27 -13.74
CA ILE A 66 -11.64 2.49 -14.98
C ILE A 66 -12.76 1.45 -14.94
N SER A 67 -13.00 0.82 -13.79
CA SER A 67 -14.11 -0.11 -13.61
C SER A 67 -15.47 0.59 -13.73
N SER A 68 -15.64 1.74 -13.08
CA SER A 68 -16.85 2.57 -13.18
C SER A 68 -17.17 2.95 -14.63
N TYR A 69 -16.14 3.34 -15.40
CA TYR A 69 -16.27 3.61 -16.84
C TYR A 69 -16.66 2.36 -17.64
N ARG A 70 -16.05 1.21 -17.35
CA ARG A 70 -16.32 -0.04 -18.09
C ARG A 70 -17.73 -0.60 -17.83
N PHE A 71 -18.24 -0.45 -16.62
CA PHE A 71 -19.54 -0.98 -16.18
C PHE A 71 -20.69 0.03 -16.28
N ASP A 72 -20.41 1.28 -16.68
CA ASP A 72 -21.40 2.36 -16.78
C ASP A 72 -22.18 2.56 -15.45
N LYS A 73 -21.44 2.46 -14.33
CA LYS A 73 -21.97 2.62 -12.97
C LYS A 73 -21.26 3.76 -12.27
N SER A 74 -21.96 4.43 -11.36
CA SER A 74 -21.36 5.49 -10.54
C SER A 74 -20.18 4.94 -9.74
N ILE A 75 -19.14 5.76 -9.59
CA ILE A 75 -17.94 5.37 -8.84
C ILE A 75 -18.26 4.99 -7.39
N VAL A 76 -19.25 5.65 -6.79
CA VAL A 76 -19.73 5.35 -5.44
C VAL A 76 -20.33 3.95 -5.36
N SER A 77 -21.07 3.50 -6.38
CA SER A 77 -21.62 2.14 -6.42
C SER A 77 -20.52 1.08 -6.50
N VAL A 78 -19.48 1.31 -7.31
CA VAL A 78 -18.36 0.39 -7.46
C VAL A 78 -17.50 0.36 -6.18
N TYR A 79 -17.30 1.52 -5.56
CA TYR A 79 -16.61 1.65 -4.29
C TYR A 79 -17.33 0.89 -3.17
N LEU A 80 -18.64 1.07 -3.01
CA LEU A 80 -19.41 0.34 -1.99
C LEU A 80 -19.40 -1.18 -2.21
N ALA A 81 -19.40 -1.63 -3.46
CA ALA A 81 -19.31 -3.05 -3.80
C ALA A 81 -17.93 -3.64 -3.47
N THR A 82 -16.85 -2.85 -3.58
CA THR A 82 -15.47 -3.28 -3.32
C THR A 82 -14.99 -3.01 -1.90
N PHE A 83 -15.72 -2.19 -1.14
CA PHE A 83 -15.45 -1.86 0.25
C PHE A 83 -15.14 -3.05 1.17
N PRO A 84 -15.90 -4.19 1.14
CA PRO A 84 -15.55 -5.34 1.98
C PRO A 84 -14.17 -5.93 1.64
N PHE A 85 -13.79 -5.95 0.37
CA PHE A 85 -12.45 -6.40 -0.04
C PHE A 85 -11.37 -5.41 0.37
N LEU A 86 -11.66 -4.10 0.32
CA LEU A 86 -10.75 -3.05 0.76
C LEU A 86 -10.44 -3.20 2.26
N LEU A 87 -11.44 -3.52 3.09
CA LEU A 87 -11.23 -3.80 4.52
C LEU A 87 -10.35 -5.03 4.76
N ILE A 88 -10.55 -6.11 4.00
CA ILE A 88 -9.72 -7.32 4.12
C ILE A 88 -8.27 -7.00 3.74
N LEU A 89 -8.06 -6.24 2.66
CA LEU A 89 -6.74 -5.77 2.24
C LEU A 89 -6.12 -4.89 3.33
N LEU A 90 -6.87 -3.94 3.90
CA LEU A 90 -6.39 -3.07 4.97
C LEU A 90 -5.93 -3.85 6.19
N ALA A 91 -6.73 -4.81 6.63
CA ALA A 91 -6.37 -5.70 7.73
C ALA A 91 -5.10 -6.49 7.39
N SER A 92 -5.00 -7.01 6.16
CA SER A 92 -3.85 -7.80 5.72
C SER A 92 -2.56 -6.99 5.71
N VAL A 93 -2.59 -5.75 5.19
CA VAL A 93 -1.41 -4.87 5.15
C VAL A 93 -1.00 -4.43 6.56
N LEU A 94 -1.96 -4.10 7.43
CA LEU A 94 -1.69 -3.79 8.83
C LEU A 94 -1.02 -4.98 9.55
N LEU A 95 -1.52 -6.19 9.31
CA LEU A 95 -0.99 -7.41 9.92
C LEU A 95 0.44 -7.68 9.45
N ILE A 96 0.72 -7.50 8.15
CA ILE A 96 2.09 -7.58 7.62
C ILE A 96 2.98 -6.49 8.24
N THR A 97 2.51 -5.25 8.34
CA THR A 97 3.27 -4.10 8.86
C THR A 97 3.69 -4.29 10.33
N ILE A 98 2.85 -4.95 11.13
CA ILE A 98 3.12 -5.19 12.56
C ILE A 98 3.90 -6.49 12.77
N TRP A 99 3.70 -7.49 11.90
CA TRP A 99 4.29 -8.83 12.06
C TRP A 99 5.35 -9.11 10.97
N PRO A 100 6.61 -8.68 11.16
CA PRO A 100 7.66 -8.82 10.16
C PRO A 100 7.99 -10.28 9.81
N ALA A 101 7.75 -11.22 10.73
CA ALA A 101 7.90 -12.65 10.44
C ALA A 101 7.02 -13.09 9.25
N LEU A 102 5.85 -12.48 8.99
CA LEU A 102 5.08 -12.85 7.80
C LEU A 102 5.80 -12.54 6.48
N SER A 103 6.68 -11.55 6.49
CA SER A 103 7.52 -11.20 5.34
C SER A 103 8.84 -11.96 5.32
N LEU A 104 9.39 -12.26 6.50
CA LEU A 104 10.74 -12.81 6.66
C LEU A 104 10.78 -14.32 6.90
N PHE A 105 9.65 -14.94 7.22
CA PHE A 105 9.56 -16.37 7.55
C PHE A 105 10.11 -17.26 6.43
N LEU A 106 9.85 -16.90 5.18
CA LEU A 106 10.33 -17.65 4.00
C LEU A 106 11.82 -17.42 3.72
N LEU A 107 12.41 -16.35 4.27
CA LEU A 107 13.83 -16.03 4.15
C LEU A 107 14.67 -16.72 5.24
N GLY A 108 14.05 -17.26 6.29
CA GLY A 108 14.73 -17.98 7.36
C GLY A 108 15.65 -17.13 8.22
N GLN A 109 15.41 -15.81 8.28
CA GLN A 109 16.15 -14.82 9.08
C GLN A 109 15.28 -14.21 10.18
#